data_AF-A0AAU9XB90-F1
#
_entry.id   AF-A0AAU9XB90-F1
#
_cell.length_a   1.000
_cell.length_b   1.000
_cell.length_c   1.000
_cell.angle_alpha   90.00
_cell.angle_beta   90.00
_cell.angle_gamma   90.00
#
_symmetry.space_group_name_H-M   'P 1'
#
loop_
_entity.id
_entity.type
_entity.pdbx_description
1 polymer ?
#
loop_
_entity_poly.entity_id
_entity_poly.type
_entity_poly.pdbx_seq_one_letter_code
_entity_poly.pdbx_strand_id
1 'polypeptide(L)'
;MAEKPEDLNLPNAVISRLAKDALPENVNISKEARTAIGKAASVFVLYATSCANNFAQKQKRKTLTAPDVFEALEEMEFEQFIKPLKESLALFRKEQKGKKEAAAESKRKKSDTASEPEPESKRQKTESDDKEKLKETKTGGADKDTENEEDP
;
A
#
# COMPACT_ATOMS: atom_id res chain seq x y z
N MET A 1 7.22 14.38 0.35
CA MET A 1 6.57 14.28 1.68
C MET A 1 5.43 15.29 1.68
N ALA A 2 4.42 15.18 2.57
CA ALA A 2 3.39 16.21 2.66
C ALA A 2 4.06 17.57 2.83
N GLU A 3 3.84 18.49 1.89
CA GLU A 3 4.52 19.78 1.89
C GLU A 3 3.73 20.81 2.69
N LYS A 4 2.42 20.56 2.86
CA LYS A 4 1.52 21.42 3.60
C LYS A 4 0.61 20.63 4.53
N PRO A 5 0.16 21.20 5.66
CA PRO A 5 -0.77 20.55 6.58
C PRO A 5 -2.08 20.12 5.91
N GLU A 6 -2.50 20.80 4.85
CA GLU A 6 -3.71 20.47 4.10
C GLU A 6 -3.61 19.14 3.32
N ASP A 7 -2.39 18.68 3.03
CA ASP A 7 -2.14 17.39 2.37
C ASP A 7 -2.42 16.20 3.31
N LEU A 8 -2.55 16.47 4.62
CA LEU A 8 -2.79 15.47 5.66
C LEU A 8 -4.27 15.38 6.06
N ASN A 9 -5.17 15.96 5.26
CA ASN A 9 -6.60 15.97 5.54
C ASN A 9 -7.20 14.56 5.45
N LEU A 10 -7.84 14.12 6.53
CA LEU A 10 -8.57 12.86 6.57
C LEU A 10 -9.96 13.00 5.92
N PRO A 11 -10.54 11.91 5.37
CA PRO A 11 -11.86 11.98 4.76
C PRO A 11 -12.94 12.47 5.73
N ASN A 12 -13.61 13.58 5.38
CA ASN A 12 -14.64 14.20 6.21
C ASN A 12 -15.80 13.26 6.58
N ALA A 13 -16.13 12.30 5.71
CA ALA A 13 -17.15 11.29 5.96
C ALA A 13 -16.77 10.38 7.14
N VAL A 14 -15.50 9.97 7.20
CA VAL A 14 -14.97 9.10 8.28
C VAL A 14 -14.92 9.87 9.59
N ILE A 15 -14.43 11.11 9.57
CA ILE A 15 -14.42 11.98 10.76
C ILE A 15 -15.85 12.16 11.29
N SER A 16 -16.80 12.47 10.40
CA SER A 16 -18.20 12.70 10.79
C SER A 16 -18.83 11.45 11.41
N ARG A 17 -18.53 10.27 10.87
CA ARG A 17 -19.03 9.00 11.40
C ARG A 17 -18.46 8.73 12.79
N LEU A 18 -17.13 8.75 12.94
CA LEU A 18 -16.47 8.47 14.22
C LEU A 18 -16.87 9.47 15.32
N ALA A 19 -17.00 10.75 14.97
CA ALA A 19 -17.43 11.76 15.94
C ALA A 19 -18.88 11.56 16.39
N LYS A 20 -19.79 11.11 15.50
CA LYS A 20 -21.16 10.76 15.87
C LYS A 20 -21.25 9.49 16.71
N ASP A 21 -20.45 8.49 16.38
CA ASP A 21 -20.41 7.21 17.13
C ASP A 21 -19.97 7.42 18.60
N ALA A 22 -19.26 8.51 18.89
CA ALA A 22 -18.84 8.90 20.24
C ALA A 22 -19.87 9.77 20.99
N LEU A 23 -21.00 10.12 20.36
CA LEU A 23 -22.02 11.02 20.92
C LEU A 23 -23.39 10.31 21.01
N PRO A 24 -24.27 10.76 21.91
CA PRO A 24 -25.65 10.29 21.93
C PRO A 24 -26.40 10.52 20.61
N GLU A 25 -27.45 9.73 20.39
CA GLU A 25 -28.34 9.94 19.25
C GLU A 25 -28.90 11.37 19.24
N ASN A 26 -29.08 11.92 18.03
CA ASN A 26 -29.61 13.27 17.78
C ASN A 26 -28.70 14.45 18.15
N VAL A 27 -27.41 14.22 18.45
CA VAL A 27 -26.45 15.33 18.58
C VAL A 27 -25.95 15.79 17.21
N ASN A 28 -26.06 17.09 16.95
CA ASN A 28 -25.57 17.71 15.73
C ASN A 28 -24.14 18.22 15.90
N ILE A 29 -23.29 17.99 14.91
CA ILE A 29 -21.89 18.47 14.89
C ILE A 29 -21.76 19.52 13.80
N SER A 30 -21.28 20.71 14.15
CA SER A 30 -21.06 21.81 13.19
C SER A 30 -20.00 21.46 12.14
N LYS A 31 -19.94 22.22 11.06
CA LYS A 31 -18.92 22.02 10.01
C LYS A 31 -17.53 22.40 10.55
N GLU A 32 -17.48 23.43 11.37
CA GLU A 32 -16.27 23.97 12.00
C GLU A 32 -15.69 22.96 12.98
N ALA A 33 -16.54 22.34 13.82
CA ALA A 33 -16.12 21.30 14.76
C ALA A 33 -15.54 20.08 14.03
N ARG A 34 -16.19 19.61 12.95
CA ARG A 34 -15.67 18.50 12.14
C ARG A 34 -14.31 18.84 11.51
N THR A 35 -14.16 20.06 11.01
CA THR A 35 -12.89 20.53 10.45
C THR A 35 -11.80 20.60 11.51
N ALA A 36 -12.13 21.09 12.72
CA ALA A 36 -11.21 21.17 13.84
C ALA A 36 -10.75 19.77 14.30
N ILE A 37 -11.69 18.81 14.42
CA ILE A 37 -11.37 17.41 14.75
C ILE A 37 -10.47 16.79 13.68
N GLY A 38 -10.75 17.03 12.39
CA GLY A 38 -9.90 16.55 11.30
C GLY A 38 -8.46 17.07 11.39
N LYS A 39 -8.29 18.38 11.61
CA LYS A 39 -6.97 18.98 11.81
C LYS A 39 -6.27 18.45 13.06
N ALA A 40 -7.00 18.32 14.17
CA ALA A 40 -6.47 17.77 15.42
C ALA A 40 -6.01 16.32 15.24
N ALA A 41 -6.73 15.50 14.49
CA ALA A 41 -6.33 14.13 14.19
C ALA A 41 -5.04 14.07 13.35
N SER A 42 -4.89 14.95 12.35
CA SER A 42 -3.64 15.04 11.58
C SER A 42 -2.46 15.45 12.47
N VAL A 43 -2.65 16.44 13.34
CA VAL A 43 -1.63 16.87 14.31
C VAL A 43 -1.31 15.76 15.31
N PHE A 44 -2.31 15.02 15.78
CA PHE A 44 -2.12 13.87 16.66
C PHE A 44 -1.22 12.81 16.03
N VAL A 45 -1.46 12.44 14.77
CA VAL A 45 -0.61 11.46 14.05
C VAL A 45 0.83 11.97 13.94
N LEU A 46 1.03 13.24 13.59
CA LEU A 46 2.37 13.83 13.50
C LEU A 46 3.08 13.84 14.85
N TYR A 47 2.38 14.26 15.90
CA TYR A 47 2.93 14.36 17.24
C TYR A 47 3.28 12.98 17.81
N ALA A 48 2.38 12.01 17.70
CA ALA A 48 2.62 10.62 18.11
C ALA A 48 3.80 10.00 17.35
N THR A 49 3.89 10.24 16.04
CA THR A 49 5.00 9.75 15.21
C THR A 49 6.33 10.38 15.64
N SER A 50 6.33 11.68 15.92
CA SER A 50 7.52 12.41 16.40
C SER A 50 7.99 11.87 17.75
N CYS A 51 7.07 11.67 18.69
CA CYS A 51 7.37 11.10 20.01
C CYS A 51 7.92 9.67 19.90
N ALA A 52 7.25 8.79 19.14
CA ALA A 52 7.73 7.43 18.89
C ALA A 52 9.10 7.41 18.22
N ASN A 53 9.37 8.36 17.31
CA ASN A 53 10.67 8.47 16.65
C ASN A 53 11.77 8.83 17.64
N ASN A 54 11.49 9.68 18.63
CA ASN A 54 12.44 9.98 19.70
C ASN A 54 12.80 8.72 20.50
N PHE A 55 11.83 7.83 20.81
CA PHE A 55 12.10 6.56 21.48
C PHE A 55 12.97 5.62 20.63
N ALA A 56 12.67 5.48 19.34
CA ALA A 56 13.48 4.67 18.43
C ALA A 56 14.92 5.21 18.32
N GLN A 57 15.09 6.52 18.20
CA GLN A 57 16.38 7.18 18.12
C GLN A 57 17.19 7.06 19.42
N LYS A 58 16.55 7.20 20.59
CA LYS A 58 17.19 6.93 21.90
C LYS A 58 17.76 5.51 21.97
N GLN A 59 17.12 4.55 21.32
CA GLN A 59 17.58 3.16 21.21
C GLN A 59 18.51 2.91 20.00
N LYS A 60 19.01 3.96 19.33
CA LYS A 60 19.88 3.89 18.14
C LYS A 60 19.26 3.12 16.97
N ARG A 61 17.93 3.06 16.88
CA ARG A 61 17.20 2.42 15.77
C ARG A 61 16.75 3.48 14.77
N LYS A 62 16.82 3.12 13.48
CA LYS A 62 16.28 3.93 12.36
C LYS A 62 14.86 3.51 11.97
N THR A 63 14.33 2.47 12.60
CA THR A 63 13.02 1.89 12.30
C THR A 63 12.14 1.99 13.52
N LEU A 64 10.97 2.60 13.33
CA LEU A 64 9.89 2.62 14.31
C LEU A 64 9.31 1.22 14.49
N THR A 65 9.12 0.84 15.74
CA THR A 65 8.55 -0.45 16.14
C THR A 65 7.31 -0.22 17.03
N ALA A 66 6.48 -1.24 17.19
CA ALA A 66 5.28 -1.13 18.03
C ALA A 66 5.58 -0.70 19.49
N PRO A 67 6.65 -1.20 20.15
CA PRO A 67 7.07 -0.69 21.45
C PRO A 67 7.27 0.83 21.50
N ASP A 68 7.90 1.43 20.48
CA ASP A 68 8.12 2.89 20.43
C ASP A 68 6.80 3.66 20.47
N VAL A 69 5.77 3.14 19.81
CA VAL A 69 4.44 3.75 19.79
C VAL A 69 3.76 3.60 21.14
N PHE A 70 3.95 2.49 21.85
CA PHE A 70 3.38 2.32 23.19
C PHE A 70 4.02 3.27 24.21
N GLU A 71 5.36 3.39 24.20
CA GLU A 71 6.08 4.34 25.07
C GLU A 71 5.70 5.79 24.74
N ALA A 72 5.52 6.10 23.45
CA ALA A 72 5.04 7.42 23.03
C ALA A 72 3.64 7.74 23.54
N LEU A 73 2.72 6.77 23.52
CA LEU A 73 1.36 6.97 24.05
C LEU A 73 1.36 7.15 25.57
N GLU A 74 2.29 6.56 26.30
CA GLU A 74 2.46 6.78 27.73
C GLU A 74 3.02 8.19 28.02
N GLU A 75 4.07 8.61 27.31
CA GLU A 75 4.63 9.97 27.43
C GLU A 75 3.61 11.07 27.05
N MET A 76 2.68 10.75 26.15
CA MET A 76 1.62 11.67 25.72
C MET A 76 0.37 11.64 26.60
N GLU A 77 0.36 10.89 27.71
CA GLU A 77 -0.79 10.73 28.63
C GLU A 77 -2.04 10.11 27.95
N PHE A 78 -1.81 9.13 27.07
CA PHE A 78 -2.84 8.34 26.39
C PHE A 78 -2.75 6.83 26.72
N GLU A 79 -2.41 6.48 27.96
CA GLU A 79 -2.21 5.10 28.42
C GLU A 79 -3.45 4.23 28.22
N GLN A 80 -4.64 4.83 28.27
CA GLN A 80 -5.92 4.16 28.01
C GLN A 80 -5.98 3.51 26.62
N PHE A 81 -5.19 3.98 25.65
CA PHE A 81 -5.14 3.40 24.30
C PHE A 81 -4.19 2.20 24.19
N ILE A 82 -3.27 2.00 25.14
CA ILE A 82 -2.22 0.97 25.03
C ILE A 82 -2.82 -0.43 25.03
N LYS A 83 -3.74 -0.71 25.96
CA LYS A 83 -4.39 -2.04 26.06
C LYS A 83 -5.16 -2.41 24.78
N PRO A 84 -6.13 -1.62 24.29
CA PRO A 84 -6.86 -1.97 23.07
C PRO A 84 -5.96 -2.02 21.82
N LEU A 85 -4.88 -1.23 21.79
CA LEU A 85 -3.93 -1.26 20.68
C LEU A 85 -3.08 -2.54 20.68
N LYS A 86 -2.67 -3.05 21.85
CA LYS A 86 -1.98 -4.35 21.96
C LYS A 86 -2.86 -5.52 21.50
N GLU A 87 -4.14 -5.50 21.86
CA GLU A 87 -5.13 -6.49 21.40
C GLU A 87 -5.29 -6.45 19.88
N SER A 88 -5.44 -5.25 19.31
CA SER A 88 -5.53 -5.03 17.85
C SER A 88 -4.27 -5.51 17.12
N LEU A 89 -3.09 -5.25 17.68
CA LEU A 89 -1.81 -5.73 17.11
C LEU A 89 -1.70 -7.26 17.12
N ALA A 90 -2.19 -7.92 18.17
CA ALA A 90 -2.21 -9.37 18.26
C ALA A 90 -3.12 -9.99 17.18
N LEU A 91 -4.32 -9.43 17.00
CA LEU A 91 -5.25 -9.84 15.93
C LEU A 91 -4.63 -9.67 14.54
N PHE A 92 -4.06 -8.49 14.27
CA PHE A 92 -3.38 -8.20 13.00
C PHE A 92 -2.26 -9.21 12.69
N ARG A 93 -1.42 -9.54 13.68
CA ARG A 93 -0.34 -10.53 13.52
C ARG A 93 -0.86 -11.93 13.26
N LYS A 94 -1.99 -12.32 13.88
CA LYS A 94 -2.64 -13.61 13.63
C LYS A 94 -3.16 -13.71 12.20
N GLU A 95 -3.83 -12.66 11.71
CA GLU A 95 -4.33 -12.61 10.34
C GLU A 95 -3.22 -12.64 9.30
N GLN A 96 -2.11 -11.92 9.54
CA GLN A 96 -0.94 -11.93 8.66
C GLN A 96 -0.29 -13.31 8.54
N LYS A 97 -0.27 -14.10 9.63
CA LYS A 97 0.22 -15.48 9.59
C LYS A 97 -0.70 -16.38 8.76
N GLY A 98 -2.01 -16.31 8.98
CA GLY A 98 -2.99 -17.09 8.22
C GLY A 98 -2.93 -16.81 6.71
N LYS A 99 -2.75 -15.54 6.30
CA LYS A 99 -2.57 -15.18 4.88
C LYS A 99 -1.30 -15.78 4.27
N LYS A 100 -0.19 -15.80 5.03
CA LYS A 100 1.07 -16.41 4.58
C LYS A 100 0.96 -17.92 4.45
N GLU A 101 0.27 -18.57 5.38
CA GLU A 101 0.04 -20.02 5.36
C GLU A 101 -0.85 -20.42 4.17
N ALA A 102 -1.96 -19.69 3.93
CA ALA A 102 -2.82 -19.91 2.77
C ALA A 102 -2.11 -19.67 1.42
N ALA A 103 -1.22 -18.67 1.36
CA ALA A 103 -0.39 -18.42 0.18
C ALA A 103 0.67 -19.51 -0.05
N ALA A 104 1.20 -20.11 1.01
CA ALA A 104 2.14 -21.22 0.92
C ALA A 104 1.45 -22.52 0.47
N GLU A 105 0.24 -22.78 0.97
CA GLU A 105 -0.55 -23.97 0.61
C GLU A 105 -1.04 -23.91 -0.85
N SER A 106 -1.47 -22.75 -1.32
CA SER A 106 -1.84 -22.54 -2.73
C SER A 106 -0.64 -22.66 -3.68
N LYS A 107 0.58 -22.27 -3.27
CA LYS A 107 1.80 -22.54 -4.03
C LYS A 107 2.16 -24.03 -4.08
N ARG A 108 1.98 -24.77 -2.98
CA ARG A 108 2.20 -26.23 -2.94
C ARG A 108 1.21 -26.99 -3.82
N LYS A 109 -0.09 -26.65 -3.77
CA LYS A 109 -1.09 -27.26 -4.67
C LYS A 109 -0.80 -26.99 -6.15
N LYS A 110 -0.27 -25.82 -6.49
CA LYS A 110 0.09 -25.47 -7.87
C LYS A 110 1.35 -26.19 -8.37
N SER A 111 2.27 -26.57 -7.48
CA SER A 111 3.41 -27.43 -7.84
C SER A 111 3.02 -28.91 -7.98
N ASP A 112 2.03 -29.39 -7.23
CA ASP A 112 1.56 -30.78 -7.32
C ASP A 112 0.70 -31.06 -8.57
N THR A 113 0.04 -30.05 -9.17
CA THR A 113 -0.73 -30.20 -10.42
C THR A 113 0.12 -30.05 -11.69
N ALA A 114 1.42 -29.73 -11.58
CA ALA A 114 2.34 -29.62 -12.72
C ALA A 114 3.12 -30.91 -13.01
N SER A 115 2.83 -31.99 -12.29
CA SER A 115 3.53 -33.28 -12.36
C SER A 115 2.59 -34.45 -12.73
N GLU A 116 1.75 -34.27 -13.74
CA GLU A 116 1.21 -35.42 -14.50
C GLU A 116 2.09 -35.65 -15.74
N PRO A 117 2.61 -36.88 -15.97
CA PRO A 117 3.40 -37.19 -17.15
C PRO A 117 2.48 -37.39 -18.37
N GLU A 118 2.70 -36.63 -19.44
CA GLU A 118 2.13 -36.97 -20.75
C GLU A 118 2.67 -38.33 -21.23
N PRO A 119 1.83 -39.22 -21.80
CA PRO A 119 2.30 -40.45 -22.41
C PRO A 119 2.87 -40.16 -23.80
N GLU A 120 4.18 -40.38 -23.93
CA GLU A 120 4.96 -40.29 -25.16
C GLU A 120 4.53 -41.40 -26.15
N SER A 121 4.06 -41.05 -27.36
CA SER A 121 3.94 -42.03 -28.46
C SER A 121 4.18 -41.42 -29.85
N LYS A 122 5.31 -41.86 -30.40
CA LYS A 122 5.64 -42.11 -31.81
C LYS A 122 6.08 -40.93 -32.72
N ARG A 123 7.40 -40.90 -32.86
CA ARG A 123 8.17 -40.55 -34.05
C ARG A 123 7.50 -41.06 -35.35
N GLN A 124 7.35 -40.18 -36.33
CA GLN A 124 7.61 -40.54 -37.73
C GLN A 124 8.13 -39.31 -38.49
N LYS A 125 9.38 -39.41 -38.94
CA LYS A 125 9.98 -38.52 -39.95
C LYS A 125 9.42 -38.88 -41.32
N THR A 126 9.05 -37.89 -42.12
CA THR A 126 9.20 -37.92 -43.58
C THR A 126 9.63 -36.53 -44.04
N GLU A 127 10.84 -36.45 -44.58
CA GLU A 127 11.39 -35.32 -45.34
C GLU A 127 10.83 -35.33 -46.77
N SER A 128 10.57 -34.14 -47.32
CA SER A 128 10.73 -33.70 -48.72
C SER A 128 9.81 -32.50 -48.96
N ASP A 129 10.08 -31.45 -49.72
CA ASP A 129 11.26 -30.81 -50.34
C ASP A 129 10.69 -29.52 -50.98
N ASP A 130 11.57 -28.61 -51.43
CA ASP A 130 11.35 -27.56 -52.43
C ASP A 130 10.74 -26.17 -52.05
N LYS A 131 11.68 -25.25 -51.83
CA LYS A 131 11.95 -23.96 -52.53
C LYS A 131 10.89 -22.88 -52.81
N GLU A 132 11.38 -21.67 -52.51
CA GLU A 132 11.26 -20.39 -53.24
C GLU A 132 9.88 -19.77 -53.50
N LYS A 133 9.63 -18.59 -52.90
CA LYS A 133 9.62 -17.36 -53.71
C LYS A 133 9.77 -16.07 -52.89
N LEU A 134 10.81 -15.33 -53.27
CA LEU A 134 11.04 -13.92 -53.01
C LEU A 134 9.92 -13.05 -53.65
N LYS A 135 9.45 -12.01 -52.96
CA LYS A 135 9.14 -10.72 -53.59
C LYS A 135 9.24 -9.58 -52.57
N GLU A 136 10.27 -8.77 -52.77
CA GLU A 136 10.38 -7.39 -52.33
C GLU A 136 9.22 -6.55 -52.88
N THR A 137 8.81 -5.54 -52.12
CA THR A 137 8.64 -4.17 -52.65
C THR A 137 8.93 -3.16 -51.55
N LYS A 138 10.04 -2.45 -51.71
CA LYS A 138 10.35 -1.13 -51.13
C LYS A 138 9.39 -0.07 -51.69
N THR A 139 9.09 0.94 -50.89
CA THR A 139 9.26 2.39 -51.17
C THR A 139 8.96 3.12 -49.85
N GLY A 140 9.93 3.81 -49.22
CA GLY A 140 10.27 5.22 -49.48
C GLY A 140 9.25 6.12 -48.76
N GLY A 141 9.52 6.84 -47.68
CA GLY A 141 10.65 7.72 -47.41
C GLY A 141 10.18 9.17 -47.61
N ALA A 142 10.21 10.00 -46.56
CA ALA A 142 10.55 11.44 -46.61
C ALA A 142 10.21 12.14 -45.28
N ASP A 143 11.26 12.70 -44.70
CA ASP A 143 11.33 13.77 -43.71
C ASP A 143 10.38 14.94 -43.98
N LYS A 144 10.03 15.65 -42.91
CA LYS A 144 10.00 17.11 -42.92
C LYS A 144 10.23 17.66 -41.51
N ASP A 145 11.44 18.20 -41.36
CA ASP A 145 11.80 19.24 -40.40
C ASP A 145 10.80 20.40 -40.45
N THR A 146 10.56 21.02 -39.30
CA THR A 146 10.38 22.47 -39.25
C THR A 146 10.80 22.96 -37.87
N GLU A 147 12.01 23.49 -37.84
CA GLU A 147 12.50 24.47 -36.90
C GLU A 147 11.49 25.63 -36.76
N ASN A 148 11.37 26.20 -35.58
CA ASN A 148 11.04 27.61 -35.46
C ASN A 148 11.79 28.25 -34.29
N GLU A 149 12.72 29.10 -34.69
CA GLU A 149 13.51 30.13 -33.99
C GLU A 149 12.66 31.03 -33.06
N GLU A 150 13.19 31.34 -31.86
CA GLU A 150 13.75 32.66 -31.42
C GLU A 150 12.70 33.79 -31.27
N ASP A 151 12.33 34.16 -30.03
CA ASP A 151 12.86 35.26 -29.17
C ASP A 151 11.89 36.47 -29.22
N PRO A 152 11.99 37.53 -28.37
CA PRO A 152 13.11 38.01 -27.55
C PRO A 152 12.88 38.03 -26.02
#